data_AF-A0A2J8PP95-F1
#
_entry.id   AF-A0A2J8PP95-F1
#
_cell.length_a   1.000
_cell.length_b   1.000
_cell.length_c   1.000
_cell.angle_alpha   90.00
_cell.angle_beta   90.00
_cell.angle_gamma   90.00
#
_symmetry.space_group_name_H-M   'P 1'
#
loop_
_entity.id
_entity.type
_entity.pdbx_description
1 polymer ?
#
loop_
_entity_poly.entity_id
_entity_poly.type
_entity_poly.pdbx_seq_one_letter_code
_entity_poly.pdbx_strand_id
1 'polypeptide(L)'
;MSSRKSKSNSLIHTECLSQVQRILRERFCRQSPHSNLFGVQVQYKHLSELLKRTALHGESNSVLIIGPRGSGKTMLINHALKELMEIEEVSENVLQVHLNGLLQINDKIALKEITRQLNLENVVGDKV
;
A
#
# COMPACT_ATOMS: atom_id res chain seq x y z
N MET A 1 29.67 -32.33 -33.25
CA MET A 1 29.84 -31.00 -32.60
C MET A 1 28.49 -30.35 -32.20
N SER A 2 27.51 -31.11 -31.66
CA SER A 2 26.13 -30.61 -31.43
C SER A 2 25.76 -30.34 -29.96
N SER A 3 26.55 -30.82 -28.99
CA SER A 3 26.18 -30.82 -27.56
C SER A 3 26.41 -29.51 -26.80
N ARG A 4 27.06 -28.50 -27.41
CA ARG A 4 27.26 -27.18 -26.76
C ARG A 4 26.06 -26.24 -26.90
N LYS A 5 25.27 -26.32 -27.98
CA LYS A 5 24.08 -25.49 -28.18
C LYS A 5 22.89 -25.91 -27.29
N SER A 6 22.79 -27.19 -26.92
CA SER A 6 21.70 -27.66 -26.04
C SER A 6 21.88 -27.21 -24.59
N LYS A 7 23.11 -27.17 -24.07
CA LYS A 7 23.41 -26.71 -22.71
C LYS A 7 23.18 -25.21 -22.51
N SER A 8 23.45 -24.37 -23.51
CA SER A 8 23.18 -22.93 -23.42
C SER A 8 21.67 -22.64 -23.41
N ASN A 9 20.88 -23.34 -24.22
CA ASN A 9 19.42 -23.19 -24.23
C ASN A 9 18.77 -23.66 -22.92
N SER A 10 19.28 -24.72 -22.29
CA SER A 10 18.76 -25.16 -20.98
C SER A 10 19.01 -24.14 -19.87
N LEU A 11 20.17 -23.47 -19.88
CA LEU A 11 20.52 -22.43 -18.90
C LEU A 11 19.62 -21.19 -19.02
N ILE A 12 19.36 -20.73 -20.25
CA ILE A 12 18.46 -19.61 -20.53
C ILE A 12 17.02 -19.96 -20.09
N HIS A 13 16.59 -21.21 -20.31
CA HIS A 13 15.27 -21.67 -19.91
C HIS A 13 15.11 -21.71 -18.38
N THR A 14 16.14 -22.13 -17.64
CA THR A 14 16.11 -22.13 -16.17
C THR A 14 16.06 -20.73 -15.58
N GLU A 15 16.76 -19.76 -16.19
CA GLU A 15 16.74 -18.36 -15.75
C GLU A 15 15.36 -17.73 -16.00
N CYS A 16 14.78 -17.95 -17.18
CA CYS A 16 13.42 -17.49 -17.50
C CYS A 16 12.37 -18.04 -16.53
N LEU A 17 12.42 -19.35 -16.23
CA LEU A 17 11.52 -19.97 -15.26
C LEU A 17 11.67 -19.34 -13.86
N SER A 18 12.89 -19.09 -13.41
CA SER A 18 13.15 -18.46 -12.11
C SER A 18 12.58 -17.04 -12.06
N GLN A 19 12.70 -16.29 -13.15
CA GLN A 19 12.20 -14.92 -13.26
C GLN A 19 10.66 -14.89 -13.29
N VAL A 20 10.01 -15.80 -14.01
CA VAL A 20 8.54 -15.94 -13.99
C VAL A 20 8.06 -16.31 -12.59
N GLN A 21 8.70 -17.28 -11.94
CA GLN A 21 8.35 -17.66 -10.57
C GLN A 21 8.49 -16.50 -9.60
N ARG A 22 9.54 -15.68 -9.73
CA ARG A 22 9.73 -14.48 -8.92
C ARG A 22 8.57 -13.51 -9.09
N ILE A 23 8.23 -13.15 -10.33
CA ILE A 23 7.15 -12.20 -10.65
C ILE A 23 5.80 -12.72 -10.12
N LEU A 24 5.48 -14.00 -10.33
CA LEU A 24 4.22 -14.58 -9.88
C LEU A 24 4.13 -14.67 -8.35
N ARG A 25 5.23 -15.02 -7.67
CA ARG A 25 5.28 -15.02 -6.19
C ARG A 25 5.13 -13.62 -5.63
N GLU A 26 5.77 -12.62 -6.25
CA GLU A 26 5.59 -11.21 -5.87
C GLU A 26 4.15 -10.73 -6.12
N ARG A 27 3.46 -11.24 -7.14
CA ARG A 27 2.07 -10.87 -7.42
C ARG A 27 1.06 -11.57 -6.51
N PHE A 28 1.26 -12.85 -6.20
CA PHE A 28 0.29 -13.66 -5.47
C PHE A 28 0.53 -13.69 -3.96
N CYS A 29 1.80 -13.73 -3.54
CA CYS A 29 2.17 -13.85 -2.13
C CYS A 29 2.46 -12.51 -1.48
N ARG A 30 2.91 -11.51 -2.25
CA ARG A 30 2.96 -10.13 -1.78
C ARG A 30 1.77 -9.38 -2.34
N GLN A 31 1.21 -8.48 -1.52
CA GLN A 31 0.19 -7.54 -1.98
C GLN A 31 0.89 -6.45 -2.80
N SER A 32 1.25 -6.78 -4.05
CA SER A 32 1.97 -5.84 -4.92
C SER A 32 1.06 -4.66 -5.28
N PRO A 33 1.48 -3.40 -5.03
CA PRO A 33 0.71 -2.21 -5.39
C PRO A 33 0.53 -2.04 -6.90
N HIS A 34 1.35 -2.71 -7.72
CA HIS A 34 1.37 -2.58 -9.18
C HIS A 34 0.36 -3.48 -9.91
N SER A 35 -0.64 -4.01 -9.20
CA SER A 35 -1.69 -4.82 -9.82
C SER A 35 -2.81 -3.95 -10.35
N ASN A 36 -3.35 -4.34 -11.51
CA ASN A 36 -4.59 -3.80 -12.03
C ASN A 36 -5.72 -3.95 -10.98
N LEU A 37 -6.51 -2.89 -10.83
CA LEU A 37 -7.73 -2.89 -10.03
C LEU A 37 -8.87 -3.51 -10.84
N PHE A 38 -9.40 -4.64 -10.40
CA PHE A 38 -10.50 -5.32 -11.09
C PHE A 38 -11.82 -5.09 -10.36
N GLY A 39 -12.83 -4.57 -11.06
CA GLY A 39 -14.20 -4.44 -10.52
C GLY A 39 -14.38 -3.37 -9.42
N VAL A 40 -13.36 -2.57 -9.11
CA VAL A 40 -13.39 -1.56 -8.03
C VAL A 40 -13.24 -0.11 -8.53
N GLN A 41 -13.47 0.13 -9.81
CA GLN A 41 -13.20 1.42 -10.48
C GLN A 41 -14.05 2.56 -9.92
N VAL A 42 -15.32 2.31 -9.61
CA VAL A 42 -16.22 3.32 -9.04
C VAL A 42 -15.80 3.67 -7.61
N GLN A 43 -15.50 2.66 -6.80
CA GLN A 43 -15.05 2.80 -5.42
C GLN A 43 -13.69 3.52 -5.37
N TYR A 44 -12.80 3.21 -6.31
CA TYR A 44 -11.53 3.89 -6.46
C TYR A 44 -11.72 5.38 -6.72
N LYS A 45 -12.60 5.73 -7.67
CA LYS A 45 -12.89 7.13 -8.01
C LYS A 45 -13.41 7.91 -6.80
N HIS A 46 -14.37 7.35 -6.05
CA HIS A 46 -14.91 8.01 -4.85
C HIS A 46 -13.84 8.18 -3.76
N LEU A 47 -13.02 7.15 -3.54
CA LEU A 47 -11.96 7.20 -2.54
C LEU A 47 -10.86 8.21 -2.90
N SER A 48 -10.40 8.21 -4.15
CA SER A 48 -9.34 9.11 -4.62
C SER A 48 -9.79 10.56 -4.64
N GLU A 49 -11.05 10.82 -5.00
CA GLU A 49 -11.64 12.17 -4.94
C GLU A 49 -11.70 12.69 -3.51
N LEU A 50 -12.17 11.88 -2.56
CA LEU A 50 -12.22 12.26 -1.14
C LEU A 50 -10.83 12.55 -0.59
N LEU A 51 -9.85 11.67 -0.89
CA LEU A 51 -8.46 11.87 -0.46
C LEU A 51 -7.85 13.15 -1.06
N LYS A 52 -8.09 13.45 -2.33
CA LYS A 52 -7.61 14.68 -2.99
C LYS A 52 -8.24 15.93 -2.35
N ARG A 53 -9.53 15.91 -2.02
CA ARG A 53 -10.20 17.02 -1.33
C ARG A 53 -9.61 17.27 0.05
N THR A 54 -9.34 16.21 0.81
CA THR A 54 -8.69 16.35 2.13
C THR A 54 -7.26 16.85 2.03
N ALA A 55 -6.45 16.30 1.11
CA ALA A 55 -5.05 16.67 0.98
C ALA A 55 -4.84 18.08 0.42
N LEU A 56 -5.62 18.49 -0.59
CA LEU A 56 -5.39 19.73 -1.34
C LEU A 56 -6.27 20.90 -0.89
N HIS A 57 -7.48 20.62 -0.36
CA HIS A 57 -8.45 21.66 -0.01
C HIS A 57 -8.65 21.80 1.51
N GLY A 58 -7.96 20.99 2.32
CA GLY A 58 -8.07 21.02 3.78
C GLY A 58 -9.44 20.56 4.31
N GLU A 59 -10.21 19.81 3.52
CA GLU A 59 -11.48 19.26 3.96
C GLU A 59 -11.29 18.09 4.93
N SER A 60 -12.10 18.04 5.99
CA SER A 60 -12.11 16.91 6.92
C SER A 60 -13.21 15.91 6.55
N ASN A 61 -12.83 14.77 5.98
CA ASN A 61 -13.75 13.72 5.55
C ASN A 61 -13.48 12.39 6.27
N SER A 62 -14.53 11.59 6.46
CA SER A 62 -14.44 10.22 6.99
C SER A 62 -15.10 9.24 6.02
N VAL A 63 -14.49 8.07 5.81
CA VAL A 63 -15.00 7.03 4.92
C VAL A 63 -14.80 5.64 5.52
N LEU A 64 -15.74 4.73 5.26
CA LEU A 64 -15.66 3.33 5.68
C LEU A 64 -15.71 2.39 4.47
N ILE A 65 -14.66 1.57 4.29
CA ILE A 65 -14.57 0.59 3.21
C ILE A 65 -15.00 -0.79 3.72
N ILE A 66 -16.16 -1.27 3.29
CA ILE A 66 -16.77 -2.52 3.76
C ILE A 66 -16.74 -3.58 2.65
N GLY A 67 -16.42 -4.83 3.02
CA GLY A 67 -16.42 -5.97 2.11
C GLY A 67 -15.82 -7.23 2.75
N PRO A 68 -15.98 -8.41 2.14
CA PRO A 68 -15.48 -9.67 2.68
C PRO A 68 -13.94 -9.71 2.80
N ARG A 69 -13.40 -10.58 3.66
CA ARG A 69 -11.94 -10.77 3.78
C ARG A 69 -11.38 -11.25 2.43
N GLY A 70 -10.26 -10.68 2.00
CA GLY A 70 -9.64 -11.01 0.71
C GLY A 70 -10.16 -10.22 -0.50
N SER A 71 -11.18 -9.36 -0.34
CA SER A 71 -11.76 -8.59 -1.46
C SER A 71 -10.92 -7.41 -1.97
N GLY A 72 -9.66 -7.26 -1.53
CA GLY A 72 -8.78 -6.18 -1.99
C GLY A 72 -8.95 -4.83 -1.29
N LYS A 73 -9.65 -4.73 -0.16
CA LYS A 73 -9.84 -3.46 0.59
C LYS A 73 -8.52 -2.71 0.86
N THR A 74 -7.54 -3.39 1.44
CA THR A 74 -6.21 -2.83 1.74
C THR A 74 -5.46 -2.46 0.46
N MET A 75 -5.65 -3.22 -0.63
CA MET A 75 -5.00 -2.92 -1.91
C MET A 75 -5.60 -1.66 -2.56
N LEU A 76 -6.92 -1.47 -2.47
CA LEU A 76 -7.61 -0.27 -2.96
C LEU A 76 -7.08 1.01 -2.30
N ILE A 77 -6.99 1.02 -0.96
CA ILE A 77 -6.48 2.19 -0.23
C ILE A 77 -4.99 2.42 -0.51
N ASN A 78 -4.17 1.36 -0.54
CA ASN A 78 -2.74 1.48 -0.82
C ASN A 78 -2.49 2.03 -2.22
N HIS A 79 -3.29 1.61 -3.21
CA HIS A 79 -3.20 2.14 -4.58
C HIS A 79 -3.59 3.62 -4.62
N ALA A 80 -4.69 4.00 -3.98
CA ALA A 80 -5.16 5.39 -3.95
C ALA A 80 -4.18 6.33 -3.24
N LEU A 81 -3.62 5.91 -2.10
CA LEU A 81 -2.60 6.67 -1.37
C LEU A 81 -1.30 6.77 -2.18
N LYS A 82 -0.90 5.70 -2.88
CA LYS A 82 0.29 5.75 -3.73
C LYS A 82 0.14 6.78 -4.85
N GLU A 83 -0.96 6.77 -5.60
CA GLU A 83 -1.23 7.79 -6.64
C GLU A 83 -1.26 9.20 -6.04
N LEU A 84 -1.88 9.36 -4.86
CA LEU A 84 -1.98 10.66 -4.21
C LEU A 84 -0.60 11.24 -3.81
N MET A 85 0.29 10.39 -3.30
CA MET A 85 1.64 10.80 -2.87
C MET A 85 2.60 11.08 -4.04
N GLU A 86 2.22 10.77 -5.28
CA GLU A 86 2.98 11.18 -6.47
C GLU A 86 2.86 12.70 -6.73
N ILE A 87 1.90 13.39 -6.08
CA ILE A 87 1.76 14.85 -6.12
C ILE A 87 2.74 15.47 -5.09
N GLU A 88 3.66 16.32 -5.54
CA GLU A 88 4.70 16.91 -4.66
C GLU A 88 4.13 17.72 -3.50
N GLU A 89 3.13 18.57 -3.75
CA GLU A 89 2.46 19.34 -2.68
C GLU A 89 1.86 18.43 -1.60
N VAL A 90 1.36 17.25 -1.99
CA VAL A 90 0.78 16.29 -1.04
C VAL A 90 1.88 15.57 -0.26
N SER A 91 2.97 15.19 -0.93
CA SER A 91 4.06 14.45 -0.27
C SER A 91 4.80 15.31 0.77
N GLU A 92 4.84 16.63 0.58
CA GLU A 92 5.42 17.57 1.54
C GLU A 92 4.47 17.92 2.70
N ASN A 93 3.16 18.04 2.44
CA ASN A 93 2.22 18.60 3.41
C ASN A 93 1.34 17.57 4.13
N VAL A 94 1.27 16.32 3.65
CA VAL A 94 0.39 15.30 4.21
C VAL A 94 1.18 14.20 4.91
N LEU A 95 0.86 14.00 6.19
CA LEU A 95 1.32 12.87 6.97
C LEU A 95 0.25 11.78 6.99
N GLN A 96 0.69 10.52 6.87
CA GLN A 96 -0.19 9.36 6.93
C GLN A 96 0.00 8.62 8.25
N VAL A 97 -1.11 8.27 8.91
CA VAL A 97 -1.10 7.44 10.11
C VAL A 97 -1.87 6.15 9.85
N HIS A 98 -1.19 5.01 10.01
CA HIS A 98 -1.71 3.67 9.75
C HIS A 98 -1.91 2.91 11.06
N LEU A 99 -3.16 2.63 11.41
CA LEU A 99 -3.51 1.84 12.59
C LEU A 99 -4.13 0.50 12.19
N ASN A 100 -3.97 -0.50 13.04
CA ASN A 100 -4.50 -1.85 12.91
C ASN A 100 -4.99 -2.34 14.28
N GLY A 101 -6.28 -2.65 14.39
CA GLY A 101 -6.87 -3.14 15.64
C GLY A 101 -6.31 -4.48 16.16
N LEU A 102 -5.55 -5.22 15.33
CA LEU A 102 -4.80 -6.39 15.79
C LEU A 102 -3.52 -6.02 16.57
N LEU A 103 -2.99 -4.81 16.36
CA LEU A 103 -1.78 -4.29 17.00
C LEU A 103 -2.14 -3.32 18.12
N GLN A 104 -2.96 -2.31 17.82
CA GLN A 104 -3.42 -1.31 18.77
C GLN A 104 -4.74 -1.78 19.42
N ILE A 105 -4.62 -2.61 20.46
CA ILE A 105 -5.77 -3.24 21.16
C ILE A 105 -6.46 -2.33 22.19
N ASN A 106 -5.90 -1.15 22.48
CA ASN A 106 -6.49 -0.15 23.36
C ASN A 106 -6.08 1.26 22.93
N ASP A 107 -6.81 2.26 23.42
CA ASP A 107 -6.62 3.66 23.04
C ASP A 107 -5.27 4.23 23.46
N LYS A 108 -4.68 3.73 24.56
CA LYS A 108 -3.36 4.17 25.02
C LYS A 108 -2.27 3.76 24.02
N ILE A 109 -2.31 2.51 23.54
CA ILE A 109 -1.38 2.02 22.52
C ILE A 109 -1.64 2.73 21.18
N ALA A 110 -2.90 2.96 20.82
CA ALA A 110 -3.26 3.71 19.62
C ALA A 110 -2.71 5.15 19.65
N LEU A 111 -2.89 5.86 20.76
CA LEU A 111 -2.42 7.22 20.91
C LEU A 111 -0.89 7.31 20.83
N LYS A 112 -0.18 6.38 21.50
CA LYS A 112 1.29 6.27 21.36
C LYS A 112 1.71 6.03 19.92
N GLU A 113 1.02 5.15 19.21
CA GLU A 113 1.34 4.86 17.81
C GLU A 113 1.07 6.05 16.88
N ILE A 114 0.00 6.82 17.13
CA ILE A 114 -0.27 8.07 16.41
C ILE A 114 0.88 9.08 16.66
N THR A 115 1.25 9.30 17.92
CA THR A 115 2.35 10.20 18.28
C THR A 115 3.67 9.79 17.64
N ARG A 116 3.97 8.48 17.61
CA ARG A 116 5.15 7.91 16.95
C ARG A 116 5.16 8.17 15.45
N GLN A 117 4.05 7.88 14.76
CA GLN A 117 3.98 8.06 13.30
C GLN A 117 3.99 9.53 12.86
N LEU A 118 3.55 10.45 13.72
CA LEU A 118 3.63 11.90 13.49
C LEU A 118 4.97 12.53 13.90
N ASN A 119 5.93 11.75 14.41
CA ASN A 119 7.21 12.24 14.94
C ASN A 119 7.06 13.29 16.07
N LEU A 120 6.02 13.16 16.90
CA LEU A 120 5.70 14.11 17.98
C LEU A 120 6.18 13.66 19.37
N GLU A 121 6.92 12.55 19.47
CA GLU A 121 7.33 11.96 20.76
C GLU A 121 8.13 12.94 21.64
N ASN A 122 9.05 13.70 21.02
CA ASN A 122 9.87 14.69 21.70
C ASN A 122 9.08 15.91 22.19
N VAL A 123 7.89 16.14 21.63
CA VAL A 123 7.03 17.30 21.94
C VAL A 123 6.03 16.95 23.03
N VAL A 124 5.53 15.71 23.03
CA VAL A 124 4.46 15.28 23.94
C VAL A 124 5.01 14.70 25.25
N GLY A 125 6.26 14.21 25.28
CA GLY A 125 6.91 13.69 26.51
C GLY A 125 6.12 12.53 27.15
N ASP A 126 6.14 12.43 28.49
CA ASP A 126 5.45 11.37 29.26
C ASP A 126 3.92 11.53 29.35
N LYS A 127 3.31 12.44 28.58
CA LYS A 127 1.88 12.77 28.69
C LYS A 127 0.96 11.78 27.95
N VAL A 128 1.47 10.64 27.49
CA VAL A 128 0.78 9.62 26.67
C VAL A 128 0.94 8.19 27.21
#